data_AF-A0A1X7SPP2-F1
#
_entry.id   AF-A0A1X7SPP2-F1
#
_cell.length_a   1.000
_cell.length_b   1.000
_cell.length_c   1.000
_cell.angle_alpha   90.00
_cell.angle_beta   90.00
_cell.angle_gamma   90.00
#
_symmetry.space_group_name_H-M   'P 1'
#
loop_
_entity.id
_entity.type
_entity.pdbx_description
1 polymer ?
#
loop_
_entity_poly.entity_id
_entity_poly.type
_entity_poly.pdbx_seq_one_letter_code
_entity_poly.pdbx_strand_id
1 'polypeptide(L)'
;MDLFVNKEVLGEDDAWYCPQCKEHVQASKKFDLWKMPEILVIHLKRFSYNRYFRNKIESKVEFPLENLDLSKYVVNEEEPQPLYDLFAVSNHFGGLGGGHYTAYAKNKDNGKWYSFDDSHVSEASADSICSSASYLLFYQRKTEGRRKPEPLNRSLSVSFDEEVKEENIKFQKKQQQQQQSKQANLIKEEAEENQDGEVLETSL
;
A
#
# COMPACT_ATOMS: atom_id res chain seq x y z
N MET A 1 -1.83 16.84 -8.40
CA MET A 1 -1.64 16.30 -9.76
C MET A 1 -0.86 17.27 -10.65
N ASP A 2 -1.14 18.58 -10.64
CA ASP A 2 -0.43 19.55 -11.49
C ASP A 2 1.11 19.46 -11.39
N LEU A 3 1.65 19.36 -10.17
CA LEU A 3 3.10 19.18 -9.95
C LEU A 3 3.71 17.96 -10.64
N PHE A 4 2.93 16.89 -10.84
CA PHE A 4 3.43 15.65 -11.44
C PHE A 4 3.58 15.74 -12.97
N VAL A 5 2.69 16.49 -13.63
CA VAL A 5 2.68 16.65 -15.10
C VAL A 5 3.47 17.86 -15.58
N ASN A 6 3.92 18.70 -14.65
CA ASN A 6 4.75 19.86 -14.97
C ASN A 6 6.11 19.45 -15.52
N LYS A 7 6.62 20.25 -16.45
CA LYS A 7 7.97 20.10 -16.97
C LYS A 7 8.98 20.53 -15.89
N GLU A 8 9.95 19.68 -15.62
CA GLU A 8 11.09 19.91 -14.73
C GLU A 8 12.41 19.88 -15.52
N VAL A 9 13.45 20.48 -14.97
CA VAL A 9 14.82 20.40 -15.52
C VAL A 9 15.60 19.45 -14.64
N LEU A 10 16.27 18.47 -15.26
CA LEU A 10 17.08 17.49 -14.53
C LEU A 10 18.30 18.17 -13.90
N GLY A 11 18.65 17.74 -12.69
CA GLY A 11 19.84 18.15 -11.99
C GLY A 11 21.11 17.55 -12.59
N GLU A 12 22.24 17.84 -11.96
CA GLU A 12 23.54 17.32 -12.38
C GLU A 12 23.66 15.82 -12.08
N ASP A 13 23.13 15.36 -10.94
CA ASP A 13 23.19 13.96 -10.50
C ASP A 13 22.25 13.02 -11.28
N ASP A 14 21.28 13.56 -12.02
CA ASP A 14 20.29 12.83 -12.84
C ASP A 14 20.24 13.32 -14.29
N ALA A 15 21.35 13.88 -14.78
CA ALA A 15 21.48 14.36 -16.15
C ALA A 15 21.17 13.27 -17.20
N TRP A 16 20.56 13.67 -18.31
CA TRP A 16 20.17 12.76 -19.38
C TRP A 16 21.28 12.61 -20.42
N TYR A 17 21.58 11.37 -20.81
CA TYR A 17 22.53 11.11 -21.89
C TYR A 17 21.89 11.42 -23.25
N CYS A 18 22.39 12.46 -23.92
CA CYS A 18 21.92 12.84 -25.24
C CYS A 18 22.62 11.99 -26.32
N PRO A 19 21.90 11.15 -27.10
CA PRO A 19 22.52 10.30 -28.13
C PRO A 19 23.09 11.10 -29.30
N GLN A 20 22.64 12.35 -29.51
CA GLN A 20 23.14 13.22 -30.57
C GLN A 20 24.42 13.96 -30.17
N CYS A 21 24.47 14.51 -28.94
CA CYS A 21 25.65 15.20 -28.42
C CYS A 21 26.73 14.23 -27.91
N LYS A 22 26.33 12.99 -27.59
CA LYS A 22 27.16 11.93 -26.97
C LYS A 22 27.70 12.30 -25.59
N GLU A 23 26.94 13.08 -24.83
CA GLU A 23 27.29 13.54 -23.48
C GLU A 23 26.05 13.63 -22.58
N HIS A 24 26.27 13.77 -21.26
CA HIS A 24 25.20 14.00 -20.30
C HIS A 24 24.85 15.48 -20.27
N VAL A 25 23.55 15.79 -20.43
CA VAL A 25 23.02 17.16 -20.46
C VAL A 25 21.86 17.30 -19.48
N GLN A 26 21.70 18.51 -18.93
CA GLN A 26 20.54 18.85 -18.10
C GLN A 26 19.30 19.07 -18.97
N ALA A 27 18.67 17.97 -19.38
CA ALA A 27 17.50 18.00 -20.21
C ALA A 27 16.25 18.45 -19.43
N SER A 28 15.27 18.93 -20.18
CA SER A 28 13.91 19.09 -19.66
C SER A 28 13.16 17.76 -19.72
N LYS A 29 12.51 17.38 -18.61
CA LYS A 29 11.69 16.18 -18.49
C LYS A 29 10.25 16.56 -18.16
N LYS A 30 9.30 15.86 -18.75
CA LYS A 30 7.87 16.04 -18.51
C LYS A 30 7.20 14.67 -18.52
N PHE A 31 6.24 14.47 -17.64
CA PHE A 31 5.37 13.29 -17.65
C PHE A 31 3.98 13.68 -18.17
N ASP A 32 3.42 12.83 -19.02
CA ASP A 32 2.07 12.95 -19.54
C ASP A 32 1.31 11.64 -19.28
N LEU A 33 0.01 11.73 -18.98
CA LEU A 33 -0.84 10.55 -18.82
C LEU A 33 -1.47 10.21 -20.18
N TRP A 34 -1.28 8.99 -20.65
CA TRP A 34 -1.81 8.54 -21.94
C TRP A 34 -3.04 7.63 -21.81
N LYS A 35 -2.99 6.68 -20.88
CA LYS A 35 -4.07 5.71 -20.64
C LYS A 35 -4.20 5.48 -19.14
N MET A 36 -5.44 5.30 -18.68
CA MET A 36 -5.74 5.20 -17.27
C MET A 36 -6.21 3.78 -16.88
N PRO A 37 -5.72 3.21 -15.76
CA PRO A 37 -6.00 1.83 -15.37
C PRO A 37 -7.40 1.64 -14.76
N GLU A 38 -7.87 0.40 -14.59
CA GLU A 38 -9.10 0.15 -13.81
C GLU A 38 -8.91 0.43 -12.31
N ILE A 39 -7.72 0.10 -11.80
CA ILE A 39 -7.32 0.37 -10.43
C ILE A 39 -6.15 1.33 -10.46
N LEU A 40 -6.37 2.54 -9.94
CA LEU A 40 -5.38 3.59 -9.84
C LEU A 40 -4.84 3.62 -8.42
N VAL A 41 -3.51 3.48 -8.27
CA VAL A 41 -2.82 3.65 -7.00
C VAL A 41 -2.07 4.97 -7.02
N ILE A 42 -2.42 5.88 -6.11
CA ILE A 42 -1.74 7.17 -5.96
C ILE A 42 -0.87 7.10 -4.70
N HIS A 43 0.43 7.21 -4.88
CA HIS A 43 1.39 7.31 -3.79
C HIS A 43 1.73 8.78 -3.50
N LEU A 44 1.47 9.21 -2.27
CA LEU A 44 1.92 10.50 -1.77
C LEU A 44 3.36 10.37 -1.29
N LYS A 45 4.31 10.89 -2.06
CA LYS A 45 5.76 10.82 -1.79
C LYS A 45 6.15 11.67 -0.56
N ARG A 46 5.79 11.18 0.63
CA ARG A 46 5.96 11.90 1.91
C ARG A 46 7.36 11.77 2.50
N PHE A 47 8.08 10.70 2.21
CA PHE A 47 9.39 10.47 2.78
C PHE A 47 10.48 11.11 1.92
N SER A 48 11.36 11.86 2.58
CA SER A 48 12.57 12.39 1.98
C SER A 48 13.78 11.92 2.76
N TYR A 49 14.82 11.55 2.02
CA TYR A 49 16.09 11.08 2.54
C TYR A 49 17.21 12.00 2.09
N ASN A 50 17.96 12.54 3.04
CA ASN A 50 19.26 13.14 2.81
C ASN A 50 20.28 12.48 3.75
N ARG A 51 21.57 12.58 3.45
CA ARG A 51 22.68 11.98 4.22
C ARG A 51 22.65 12.33 5.71
N TYR A 52 22.07 13.47 6.08
CA TYR A 52 22.03 13.97 7.46
C TYR A 52 20.64 13.96 8.10
N PHE A 53 19.57 13.91 7.31
CA PHE A 53 18.20 14.06 7.81
C PHE A 53 17.25 13.12 7.08
N ARG A 54 16.43 12.44 7.87
CA ARG A 54 15.28 11.67 7.40
C ARG A 54 14.04 12.44 7.85
N ASN A 55 13.18 12.81 6.91
CA ASN A 55 11.97 13.56 7.24
C ASN A 55 10.73 12.99 6.56
N LYS A 56 9.59 13.12 7.23
CA LYS A 56 8.27 12.79 6.70
C LYS A 56 7.45 14.07 6.57
N ILE A 57 6.89 14.29 5.39
CA ILE A 57 5.97 15.38 5.13
C ILE A 57 4.60 15.00 5.72
N GLU A 58 4.18 15.72 6.76
CA GLU A 58 2.92 15.48 7.49
C GLU A 58 1.78 16.39 7.03
N SER A 59 1.96 17.15 5.94
CA SER A 59 0.90 18.01 5.42
C SER A 59 -0.34 17.21 5.00
N LYS A 60 -1.52 17.70 5.36
CA LYS A 60 -2.78 17.13 4.90
C LYS A 60 -2.92 17.38 3.40
N VAL A 61 -3.20 16.32 2.63
CA VAL A 61 -3.50 16.39 1.21
C VAL A 61 -4.98 16.07 1.08
N GLU A 62 -5.77 17.00 0.58
CA GLU A 62 -7.18 16.76 0.32
C GLU A 62 -7.35 15.92 -0.94
N PHE A 63 -8.19 14.90 -0.87
CA PHE A 63 -8.53 14.04 -2.00
C PHE A 63 -10.02 13.66 -1.94
N PRO A 64 -10.71 13.59 -3.09
CA PRO A 64 -12.13 13.26 -3.12
C PRO A 64 -12.35 11.76 -2.89
N LEU A 65 -13.37 11.40 -2.12
CA LEU A 65 -13.77 10.00 -1.94
C LEU A 65 -14.51 9.45 -3.18
N GLU A 66 -15.18 10.31 -3.94
CA GLU A 66 -15.97 9.95 -5.10
C GLU A 66 -15.74 10.95 -6.24
N ASN A 67 -15.90 10.48 -7.48
CA ASN A 67 -15.82 11.29 -8.71
C ASN A 67 -14.49 12.05 -8.87
N LEU A 68 -13.36 11.42 -8.58
CA LEU A 68 -12.05 11.93 -8.97
C LEU A 68 -11.96 11.94 -10.51
N ASP A 69 -12.05 13.13 -11.10
CA ASP A 69 -11.91 13.34 -12.54
C ASP A 69 -10.46 13.66 -12.92
N LEU A 70 -9.86 12.77 -13.71
CA LEU A 70 -8.51 12.94 -14.24
C LEU A 70 -8.48 13.33 -15.72
N SER A 71 -9.63 13.60 -16.35
CA SER A 71 -9.74 13.90 -17.79
C SER A 71 -8.79 15.01 -18.22
N LYS A 72 -8.67 16.07 -17.40
CA LYS A 72 -7.81 17.22 -17.69
C LYS A 72 -6.30 16.92 -17.73
N TYR A 73 -5.87 15.76 -17.24
CA TYR A 73 -4.47 15.36 -17.19
C TYR A 73 -4.11 14.29 -18.24
N VAL A 74 -5.10 13.74 -18.93
CA VAL A 74 -4.90 12.72 -19.96
C VAL A 74 -4.77 13.41 -21.32
N VAL A 75 -3.67 13.13 -22.02
CA VAL A 75 -3.38 13.73 -23.33
C VAL A 75 -4.11 13.03 -24.47
N ASN A 76 -4.45 11.75 -24.29
CA ASN A 76 -5.17 10.97 -25.27
C ASN A 76 -6.68 11.31 -25.27
N GLU A 77 -7.16 11.98 -26.32
CA GLU A 77 -8.58 12.35 -26.47
C GLU A 77 -9.51 11.14 -26.63
N GLU A 78 -8.99 9.98 -27.05
CA GLU A 78 -9.76 8.75 -27.20
C GLU A 78 -9.94 7.97 -25.87
N GLU A 79 -9.24 8.37 -24.80
CA GLU A 79 -9.37 7.70 -23.50
C GLU A 79 -10.78 7.95 -22.94
N PRO A 80 -11.54 6.91 -22.58
CA PRO A 80 -12.84 7.09 -21.95
C PRO A 80 -12.70 7.88 -20.64
N GLN A 81 -13.73 8.63 -20.24
CA GLN A 81 -13.65 9.49 -19.05
C GLN A 81 -13.04 8.76 -17.83
N PRO A 82 -11.85 9.18 -17.36
CA PRO A 82 -11.15 8.54 -16.24
C PRO A 82 -11.70 9.07 -14.90
N LEU A 83 -12.95 8.72 -14.60
CA LEU A 83 -13.61 8.97 -13.32
C LEU A 83 -13.31 7.84 -12.33
N TYR A 84 -13.00 8.18 -11.08
CA TYR A 84 -12.69 7.19 -10.04
C TYR A 84 -13.39 7.46 -8.71
N ASP A 85 -13.70 6.38 -8.00
CA ASP A 85 -14.13 6.41 -6.60
C ASP A 85 -13.06 5.73 -5.72
N LEU A 86 -12.78 6.34 -4.57
CA LEU A 86 -11.83 5.81 -3.60
C LEU A 86 -12.45 4.59 -2.91
N PHE A 87 -11.70 3.50 -2.82
CA PHE A 87 -12.15 2.30 -2.11
C PHE A 87 -11.21 1.87 -0.98
N ALA A 88 -9.96 2.34 -0.96
CA ALA A 88 -9.06 2.09 0.16
C ALA A 88 -8.00 3.20 0.32
N VAL A 89 -7.48 3.33 1.55
CA VAL A 89 -6.38 4.20 1.92
C VAL A 89 -5.43 3.42 2.81
N SER A 90 -4.14 3.41 2.48
CA SER A 90 -3.10 3.02 3.43
C SER A 90 -2.64 4.27 4.18
N ASN A 91 -2.74 4.23 5.50
CA ASN A 91 -2.28 5.28 6.38
C ASN A 91 -0.92 4.92 6.96
N HIS A 92 -0.09 5.93 7.24
CA HIS A 92 1.16 5.77 7.95
C HIS A 92 1.28 6.78 9.10
N PHE A 93 1.52 6.27 10.30
CA PHE A 93 1.78 7.04 11.51
C PHE A 93 3.26 6.89 11.92
N GLY A 94 3.81 7.89 12.59
CA GLY A 94 5.24 7.91 12.93
C GLY A 94 6.15 8.29 11.75
N GLY A 95 7.46 8.10 11.93
CA GLY A 95 8.52 8.58 11.04
C GLY A 95 9.33 7.46 10.39
N LEU A 96 10.47 7.80 9.76
CA LEU A 96 11.30 6.81 9.06
C LEU A 96 12.04 5.81 9.98
N GLY A 97 12.20 6.13 11.28
CA GLY A 97 12.87 5.26 12.25
C GLY A 97 11.95 4.22 12.90
N GLY A 98 10.65 4.30 12.60
CA GLY A 98 9.61 3.50 13.22
C GLY A 98 8.25 4.15 12.96
N GLY A 99 7.30 3.34 12.52
CA GLY A 99 5.97 3.79 12.18
C GLY A 99 4.97 2.65 12.21
N HIS A 100 3.70 3.00 12.08
CA HIS A 100 2.60 2.07 12.10
C HIS A 100 1.72 2.28 10.88
N TYR A 101 1.38 1.19 10.19
CA TYR A 101 0.51 1.25 9.03
C TYR A 101 -0.87 0.72 9.41
N THR A 102 -1.90 1.46 9.03
CA THR A 102 -3.29 1.00 9.10
C THR A 102 -3.94 1.17 7.74
N ALA A 103 -5.14 0.63 7.56
CA ALA A 103 -5.89 0.82 6.34
C ALA A 103 -7.32 1.27 6.62
N TYR A 104 -7.82 2.17 5.78
CA TYR A 104 -9.25 2.30 5.57
C TYR A 104 -9.65 1.55 4.31
N ALA A 105 -10.76 0.82 4.33
CA ALA A 105 -11.34 0.26 3.12
C ALA A 105 -12.87 0.31 3.14
N LYS A 106 -13.46 0.57 1.97
CA LYS A 106 -14.91 0.53 1.74
C LYS A 106 -15.29 -0.91 1.47
N ASN A 107 -16.15 -1.48 2.30
CA ASN A 107 -16.68 -2.81 2.10
C ASN A 107 -17.62 -2.79 0.88
N LYS A 108 -17.33 -3.62 -0.12
CA LYS A 108 -18.08 -3.66 -1.39
C LYS A 108 -19.53 -4.14 -1.24
N ASP A 109 -19.83 -4.93 -0.21
CA ASP A 109 -21.12 -5.59 -0.04
C ASP A 109 -22.13 -4.67 0.66
N ASN A 110 -21.68 -3.82 1.59
CA ASN A 110 -22.55 -2.90 2.34
C ASN A 110 -22.26 -1.41 2.11
N GLY A 111 -21.20 -1.07 1.38
CA GLY A 111 -20.82 0.30 1.04
C GLY A 111 -20.25 1.13 2.21
N LYS A 112 -20.03 0.53 3.39
CA LYS A 112 -19.52 1.21 4.58
C LYS A 112 -18.00 1.19 4.64
N TRP A 113 -17.43 2.20 5.28
CA TRP A 113 -16.00 2.28 5.55
C TRP A 113 -15.63 1.55 6.84
N TYR A 114 -14.48 0.90 6.83
CA TYR A 114 -13.90 0.25 7.99
C TYR A 114 -12.44 0.65 8.15
N SER A 115 -12.01 0.79 9.40
CA SER A 115 -10.61 0.87 9.80
C SER A 115 -10.09 -0.53 10.09
N PHE A 116 -8.91 -0.83 9.56
CA PHE A 116 -8.18 -2.07 9.77
C PHE A 116 -6.84 -1.70 10.43
N ASP A 117 -6.72 -2.05 11.70
CA ASP A 117 -5.55 -1.79 12.53
C ASP A 117 -5.07 -3.15 13.09
N ASP A 118 -4.16 -3.78 12.36
CA ASP A 118 -3.70 -5.15 12.59
C ASP A 118 -4.85 -6.17 12.78
N SER A 119 -5.09 -6.58 14.02
CA SER A 119 -6.13 -7.55 14.38
C SER A 119 -7.48 -6.91 14.73
N HIS A 120 -7.54 -5.57 14.75
CA HIS A 120 -8.72 -4.82 15.11
C HIS A 120 -9.40 -4.22 13.87
N VAL A 121 -10.70 -4.48 13.74
CA VAL A 121 -11.53 -3.93 12.67
C VAL A 121 -12.71 -3.19 13.29
N SER A 122 -12.92 -1.95 12.87
CA SER A 122 -14.00 -1.09 13.35
C SER A 122 -14.63 -0.30 12.21
N GLU A 123 -15.92 0.04 12.32
CA GLU A 123 -16.59 0.90 11.35
C GLU A 123 -16.01 2.33 11.45
N ALA A 124 -15.80 2.97 10.30
CA ALA A 124 -15.22 4.31 10.20
C ALA A 124 -16.17 5.28 9.48
N SER A 125 -16.15 6.56 9.86
CA SER A 125 -16.88 7.61 9.14
C SER A 125 -16.11 8.04 7.89
N ALA A 126 -16.83 8.35 6.81
CA ALA A 126 -16.25 8.92 5.58
C ALA A 126 -15.41 10.19 5.85
N ASP A 127 -15.79 10.99 6.86
CA ASP A 127 -15.07 12.21 7.23
C ASP A 127 -13.67 11.95 7.81
N SER A 128 -13.45 10.74 8.36
CA SER A 128 -12.17 10.35 8.97
C SER A 128 -11.16 9.81 7.97
N ILE A 129 -11.59 9.53 6.73
CA ILE A 129 -10.76 8.88 5.70
C ILE A 129 -9.68 9.84 5.17
N CYS A 130 -10.04 11.10 4.94
CA CYS A 130 -9.09 12.13 4.49
C CYS A 130 -8.30 12.69 5.67
N SER A 131 -7.05 12.26 5.82
CA SER A 131 -6.18 12.67 6.92
C SER A 131 -4.74 12.96 6.48
N SER A 132 -3.95 13.58 7.35
CA SER A 132 -2.50 13.75 7.14
C SER A 132 -1.74 12.41 7.12
N ALA A 133 -2.32 11.35 7.68
CA ALA A 133 -1.71 10.02 7.72
C ALA A 133 -1.82 9.28 6.38
N SER A 134 -2.72 9.69 5.48
CA SER A 134 -2.92 9.02 4.19
C SER A 134 -1.63 8.99 3.38
N TYR A 135 -1.23 7.80 2.91
CA TYR A 135 0.04 7.55 2.24
C TYR A 135 -0.15 6.96 0.85
N LEU A 136 -0.96 5.89 0.74
CA LEU A 136 -1.40 5.34 -0.54
C LEU A 136 -2.91 5.48 -0.66
N LEU A 137 -3.38 5.94 -1.82
CA LEU A 137 -4.79 6.05 -2.15
C LEU A 137 -5.11 5.04 -3.25
N PHE A 138 -6.17 4.27 -3.05
CA PHE A 138 -6.62 3.24 -3.99
C PHE A 138 -7.98 3.64 -4.57
N TYR A 139 -7.96 3.90 -5.86
CA TYR A 139 -9.10 4.37 -6.64
C TYR A 139 -9.52 3.30 -7.63
N GLN A 140 -10.82 3.09 -7.76
CA GLN A 140 -11.42 2.21 -8.76
C GLN A 140 -12.14 3.05 -9.80
N ARG A 141 -11.87 2.77 -11.07
CA ARG A 141 -12.48 3.46 -12.20
C ARG A 141 -13.99 3.20 -12.20
N LYS A 142 -14.78 4.26 -12.37
CA LYS A 142 -16.21 4.15 -12.61
C LYS A 142 -16.40 3.61 -14.02
N THR A 143 -16.88 2.38 -14.13
CA THR A 143 -17.31 1.85 -15.41
C THR A 143 -18.67 2.44 -15.76
N GLU A 144 -18.69 3.61 -16.40
CA GLU A 144 -19.87 3.98 -17.18
C GLU A 144 -19.89 3.15 -18.47
N GLY A 145 -20.94 2.37 -18.68
CA GLY A 145 -21.30 1.87 -20.01
C GLY A 145 -20.41 0.81 -20.67
N ARG A 146 -19.36 0.27 -20.01
CA ARG A 146 -18.81 -1.01 -20.50
C ARG A 146 -19.89 -2.06 -20.28
N ARG A 147 -20.34 -2.70 -21.38
CA ARG A 147 -21.08 -3.97 -21.31
C ARG A 147 -20.41 -4.79 -20.21
N LYS A 148 -21.19 -5.27 -19.23
CA LYS A 148 -20.70 -6.28 -18.29
C LYS A 148 -19.87 -7.23 -19.14
N PRO A 149 -18.58 -7.48 -18.85
CA PRO A 149 -17.90 -8.57 -19.52
C PRO A 149 -18.85 -9.76 -19.38
N GLU A 150 -19.14 -10.44 -20.50
CA GLU A 150 -19.82 -11.73 -20.41
C GLU A 150 -19.18 -12.49 -19.25
N PRO A 151 -19.97 -13.13 -18.38
CA PRO A 151 -19.44 -13.73 -17.16
C PRO A 151 -18.22 -14.56 -17.56
N LEU A 152 -17.03 -14.09 -17.17
CA LEU A 152 -15.80 -14.84 -17.40
C LEU A 152 -16.05 -16.21 -16.80
N ASN A 153 -15.79 -17.25 -17.59
CA ASN A 153 -16.01 -18.64 -17.21
C ASN A 153 -15.60 -18.85 -15.74
N ARG A 154 -16.58 -19.29 -14.95
CA ARG A 154 -16.51 -19.46 -13.48
C ARG A 154 -15.29 -20.27 -13.03
N SER A 155 -14.65 -21.02 -13.93
CA SER A 155 -13.41 -21.76 -13.68
C SER A 155 -12.21 -20.87 -13.33
N LEU A 156 -12.08 -19.67 -13.91
CA LEU A 156 -10.90 -18.80 -13.70
C LEU A 156 -10.97 -17.96 -12.42
N SER A 157 -12.16 -17.57 -11.98
CA SER A 157 -12.33 -16.89 -10.69
C SER A 157 -12.22 -17.86 -9.53
N VAL A 158 -12.69 -19.11 -9.72
CA VAL A 158 -12.48 -20.19 -8.74
C VAL A 158 -10.99 -20.50 -8.58
N SER A 159 -10.22 -20.55 -9.66
CA SER A 159 -8.77 -20.80 -9.55
C SER A 159 -8.03 -19.68 -8.82
N PHE A 160 -8.38 -18.41 -9.05
CA PHE A 160 -7.75 -17.30 -8.34
C PHE A 160 -8.13 -17.27 -6.85
N ASP A 161 -9.40 -17.52 -6.52
CA ASP A 161 -9.85 -17.62 -5.13
C ASP A 161 -9.25 -18.82 -4.40
N GLU A 162 -9.00 -19.94 -5.11
CA GLU A 162 -8.29 -21.11 -4.57
C GLU A 162 -6.81 -20.83 -4.33
N GLU A 163 -6.14 -20.13 -5.25
CA GLU A 163 -4.73 -19.78 -5.13
C GLU A 163 -4.50 -18.82 -3.94
N VAL A 164 -5.37 -17.80 -3.79
CA VAL A 164 -5.34 -16.89 -2.62
C VAL A 164 -5.65 -17.63 -1.32
N LYS A 165 -6.58 -18.60 -1.32
CA LYS A 165 -6.85 -19.44 -0.15
C LYS A 165 -5.65 -20.32 0.20
N GLU A 166 -4.99 -20.92 -0.78
CA GLU A 166 -3.80 -21.72 -0.56
C GLU A 166 -2.66 -20.89 0.01
N GLU A 167 -2.42 -19.69 -0.51
CA GLU A 167 -1.40 -18.79 0.03
C GLU A 167 -1.72 -18.35 1.47
N ASN A 168 -2.98 -18.04 1.76
CA ASN A 168 -3.42 -17.72 3.12
C ASN A 168 -3.25 -18.90 4.09
N ILE A 169 -3.54 -20.13 3.65
CA ILE A 169 -3.32 -21.34 4.45
C ILE A 169 -1.82 -21.57 4.68
N LYS A 170 -0.98 -21.40 3.65
CA LYS A 170 0.48 -21.51 3.78
C LYS A 170 1.02 -20.47 4.75
N PHE A 171 0.52 -19.25 4.70
CA PHE A 171 0.88 -18.16 5.60
C PHE A 171 0.49 -18.47 7.06
N GLN A 172 -0.74 -18.93 7.30
CA GLN A 172 -1.21 -19.30 8.63
C GLN A 172 -0.41 -20.48 9.22
N LYS A 173 -0.11 -21.51 8.42
CA LYS A 173 0.73 -22.62 8.87
C LYS A 173 2.14 -22.17 9.26
N LYS A 174 2.72 -21.25 8.49
CA LYS A 174 4.05 -20.69 8.79
C LYS A 174 4.05 -19.88 10.09
N GLN A 175 3.00 -19.09 10.34
CA GLN A 175 2.81 -18.37 11.60
C GLN A 175 2.69 -19.32 12.80
N GLN A 176 1.89 -20.39 12.65
CA GLN A 176 1.66 -21.36 13.72
C GLN A 176 2.92 -22.16 14.05
N GLN A 177 3.71 -22.54 13.03
CA GLN A 177 4.98 -23.23 13.23
C GLN A 177 6.01 -22.35 13.94
N GLN A 178 6.05 -21.04 13.62
CA GLN A 178 6.91 -20.09 14.32
C GLN A 178 6.51 -19.90 15.79
N GLN A 179 5.21 -19.88 16.08
CA GLN A 179 4.71 -19.82 17.46
C GLN A 179 5.07 -21.08 18.25
N GLN A 180 4.89 -22.26 17.66
CA GLN A 180 5.26 -23.53 18.28
C GLN A 180 6.78 -23.64 18.53
N SER A 181 7.61 -23.18 17.59
CA SER A 181 9.06 -23.16 17.80
C SER A 181 9.48 -22.21 18.93
N LYS A 182 8.81 -21.05 19.05
CA LYS A 182 9.07 -20.11 20.16
C LYS A 182 8.67 -20.70 21.50
N GLN A 183 7.50 -21.36 21.56
CA GLN A 183 7.03 -22.01 22.78
C GLN A 183 7.90 -23.20 23.19
N ALA A 184 8.37 -24.00 22.22
CA ALA A 184 9.29 -25.11 22.49
C ALA A 184 10.66 -24.65 23.00
N ASN A 185 11.15 -23.49 22.54
CA ASN A 185 12.39 -22.92 23.04
C ASN A 185 12.22 -22.38 24.48
N LEU A 186 11.11 -21.70 24.77
CA LEU A 186 10.79 -21.24 26.14
C LEU A 186 10.70 -22.41 27.13
N ILE A 187 10.05 -23.51 26.76
CA ILE A 187 9.95 -24.72 27.61
C ILE A 187 11.33 -25.36 27.86
N LYS A 188 12.23 -25.29 26.88
CA LYS A 188 13.61 -25.80 27.04
C LYS A 188 14.42 -24.93 27.98
N GLU A 189 14.30 -23.61 27.87
CA GLU A 189 14.95 -22.66 28.76
C GLU A 189 14.46 -22.83 30.21
N GLU A 190 13.14 -23.02 30.42
CA GLU A 190 12.56 -23.28 31.76
C GLU A 190 12.94 -24.66 32.34
N ALA A 191 13.19 -25.66 31.50
CA ALA A 191 13.62 -27.00 31.93
C ALA A 191 15.11 -27.05 32.32
N GLU A 192 15.95 -26.23 31.67
CA GLU A 192 17.37 -26.09 32.00
C GLU A 192 17.54 -25.31 33.33
N GLU A 193 16.71 -24.31 33.63
CA GLU A 193 16.74 -23.60 34.93
C GLU A 193 16.29 -24.45 36.13
N ASN A 194 15.44 -25.47 35.94
CA ASN A 194 14.94 -26.31 37.03
C ASN A 194 15.86 -27.50 37.39
N GLN A 195 16.84 -27.86 36.56
CA GLN A 195 17.78 -28.97 36.87
C GLN A 195 18.92 -28.56 37.81
N ASP A 196 19.17 -27.26 37.97
CA ASP A 196 20.19 -26.74 38.88
C ASP A 196 19.69 -26.59 40.35
N GLY A 197 18.42 -26.90 40.63
CA GLY A 197 17.76 -26.71 41.93
C GLY A 197 17.60 -27.95 42.82
N GLU A 198 17.87 -29.17 42.35
CA GLU A 198 17.48 -30.42 43.04
C GLU A 198 18.68 -31.32 43.46
N VAL A 199 19.77 -30.73 43.96
CA VAL A 199 20.90 -31.47 44.56
C VAL A 199 21.22 -30.97 45.97
N LEU A 200 20.22 -30.92 46.86
CA LEU A 200 20.45 -30.78 48.30
C LEU A 200 19.32 -31.46 49.10
N GLU A 201 19.20 -32.80 49.04
CA GLU A 201 18.76 -33.61 50.19
C GLU A 201 18.94 -35.11 49.90
N THR A 202 19.22 -35.88 50.96
CA THR A 202 19.67 -37.29 51.02
C THR A 202 21.20 -37.42 50.87
N SER A 203 22.00 -37.85 51.84
CA SER A 203 21.79 -38.77 52.96
C SER A 203 22.83 -38.54 54.07
N LEU A 204 22.36 -38.71 55.31
CA LEU A 204 23.01 -39.05 56.59
C LEU A 204 24.54 -39.12 56.68
#